data_AF-A0A894PMP0-F1
#
_entry.id   AF-A0A894PMP0-F1
#
_cell.length_a   1.000
_cell.length_b   1.000
_cell.length_c   1.000
_cell.angle_alpha   90.00
_cell.angle_beta   90.00
_cell.angle_gamma   90.00
#
_symmetry.space_group_name_H-M   'P 1'
#
loop_
_entity.id
_entity.type
_entity.pdbx_description
1 polymer ?
#
loop_
_entity_poly.entity_id
_entity_poly.type
_entity_poly.pdbx_seq_one_letter_code
_entity_poly.pdbx_strand_id
1 'polypeptide(L)'
;MKSFVLATCLLGFAQIIYADNKELKIIRKDIAECVRTLRKCANQPDDPLARVDVWHCAMAKRGVFDDPAPAVIKEKCLKMCPKIITDPADVKNCMKVASRCVDRETQRRRSNRQIAINIIACALRAGVVETTVLARKK
;
A
#
# COMPACT_ATOMS: atom_id res chain seq x y z
N MET A 1 -15.99 -36.14 -11.49
CA MET A 1 -16.22 -35.05 -10.51
C MET A 1 -14.95 -34.58 -9.80
N LYS A 2 -14.00 -35.44 -9.38
CA LYS A 2 -12.78 -34.99 -8.68
C LYS A 2 -11.81 -34.15 -9.53
N SER A 3 -11.67 -34.46 -10.82
CA SER A 3 -10.75 -33.74 -11.73
C SER A 3 -11.23 -32.32 -12.08
N PHE A 4 -12.55 -32.09 -12.09
CA PHE A 4 -13.15 -30.78 -12.39
C PHE A 4 -12.94 -29.78 -11.25
N VAL A 5 -12.93 -30.23 -9.99
CA VAL A 5 -12.68 -29.38 -8.81
C VAL A 5 -11.22 -28.92 -8.74
N LEU A 6 -10.28 -29.79 -9.11
CA LEU A 6 -8.85 -29.45 -9.16
C LEU A 6 -8.54 -28.41 -10.26
N ALA A 7 -9.15 -28.56 -11.44
CA ALA A 7 -8.97 -27.64 -12.55
C ALA A 7 -9.51 -26.23 -12.25
N THR A 8 -10.69 -26.13 -11.61
CA THR A 8 -11.26 -24.83 -11.22
C THR A 8 -10.49 -24.16 -10.08
N CYS A 9 -9.98 -24.93 -9.10
CA CYS A 9 -9.08 -24.38 -8.08
C CYS A 9 -7.80 -23.81 -8.71
N LEU A 10 -7.12 -24.56 -9.58
CA LEU A 10 -5.89 -24.12 -10.26
C LEU A 10 -6.12 -22.88 -11.13
N LEU A 11 -7.24 -22.82 -11.87
CA LEU A 11 -7.61 -21.65 -12.66
C LEU A 11 -7.89 -20.42 -11.78
N GLY A 12 -8.53 -20.61 -10.62
CA GLY A 12 -8.71 -19.55 -9.62
C GLY A 12 -7.39 -19.00 -9.08
N PHE A 13 -6.45 -19.88 -8.71
CA PHE A 13 -5.12 -19.47 -8.25
C PHE A 13 -4.31 -18.76 -9.35
N ALA A 14 -4.39 -19.23 -10.60
CA ALA A 14 -3.71 -18.58 -11.72
C ALA A 14 -4.24 -17.14 -11.97
N GLN A 15 -5.54 -16.93 -11.85
CA GLN A 15 -6.16 -15.59 -11.99
C GLN A 15 -5.73 -14.65 -10.87
N ILE A 16 -5.65 -15.13 -9.62
CA ILE A 16 -5.20 -14.34 -8.46
C ILE A 16 -3.74 -13.90 -8.65
N ILE A 17 -2.84 -14.85 -8.98
CA ILE A 17 -1.41 -14.55 -9.20
C ILE A 17 -1.22 -13.56 -10.35
N TYR A 18 -2.01 -13.68 -11.43
CA TYR A 18 -1.93 -12.77 -12.58
C TYR A 18 -2.44 -11.35 -12.24
N ALA A 19 -3.54 -11.24 -11.49
CA ALA A 19 -4.10 -9.96 -11.06
C ALA A 19 -3.16 -9.21 -10.10
N ASP A 20 -2.56 -9.92 -9.13
CA ASP A 20 -1.58 -9.35 -8.20
C ASP A 20 -0.34 -8.79 -8.93
N ASN A 21 0.10 -9.48 -9.98
CA ASN A 21 1.23 -9.02 -10.80
C ASN A 21 0.89 -7.73 -11.58
N LYS A 22 -0.37 -7.55 -12.00
CA LYS A 22 -0.83 -6.32 -12.68
C LYS A 22 -0.88 -5.14 -11.71
N GLU A 23 -1.47 -5.30 -10.53
CA GLU A 23 -1.54 -4.22 -9.53
C GLU A 23 -0.13 -3.80 -9.06
N LEU A 24 0.76 -4.75 -8.79
CA LEU A 24 2.16 -4.46 -8.44
C LEU A 24 2.90 -3.69 -9.54
N LYS A 25 2.68 -4.03 -10.82
CA LYS A 25 3.26 -3.28 -11.95
C LYS A 25 2.76 -1.84 -11.99
N ILE A 26 1.49 -1.61 -11.71
CA ILE A 26 0.92 -0.25 -11.69
C ILE A 26 1.54 0.55 -10.53
N ILE A 27 1.60 -0.02 -9.33
CA ILE A 27 2.17 0.66 -8.16
C ILE A 27 3.66 0.99 -8.38
N ARG A 28 4.43 0.12 -9.02
CA ARG A 28 5.82 0.43 -9.40
C ARG A 28 5.92 1.62 -10.35
N LYS A 29 5.02 1.70 -11.35
CA LYS A 29 4.97 2.85 -12.27
C LYS A 29 4.61 4.13 -11.53
N ASP A 30 3.62 4.08 -10.64
CA ASP A 30 3.21 5.21 -9.83
C ASP A 30 4.35 5.69 -8.92
N ILE A 31 5.08 4.78 -8.28
CA ILE A 31 6.27 5.09 -7.47
C ILE A 31 7.34 5.77 -8.33
N ALA A 32 7.68 5.21 -9.49
CA ALA A 32 8.68 5.79 -10.39
C ALA A 32 8.28 7.19 -10.87
N GLU A 33 7.00 7.39 -11.18
CA GLU A 33 6.47 8.71 -11.55
C GLU A 33 6.51 9.70 -10.39
N CYS A 34 6.16 9.26 -9.18
CA CYS A 34 6.24 10.07 -7.97
C CYS A 34 7.69 10.47 -7.66
N VAL A 35 8.65 9.56 -7.81
CA VAL A 35 10.08 9.87 -7.64
C VAL A 35 10.54 10.92 -8.64
N ARG A 36 10.07 10.85 -9.89
CA ARG A 36 10.43 11.80 -10.95
C ARG A 36 9.82 13.19 -10.73
N THR A 37 8.60 13.26 -10.23
CA THR A 37 7.82 14.50 -10.10
C THR A 37 8.01 15.20 -8.75
N LEU A 38 8.28 14.44 -7.68
CA LEU A 38 8.57 14.99 -6.37
C LEU A 38 9.99 15.54 -6.35
N ARG A 39 10.10 16.84 -6.05
CA ARG A 39 11.38 17.50 -5.83
C ARG A 39 12.11 16.82 -4.65
N LYS A 40 13.34 16.35 -4.88
CA LYS A 40 14.18 15.79 -3.82
C LYS A 40 14.54 16.91 -2.84
N CYS A 41 14.10 16.78 -1.59
CA CYS A 41 14.49 17.68 -0.51
C CYS A 41 15.83 17.24 0.08
N ALA A 42 16.53 18.15 0.76
CA ALA A 42 17.75 17.81 1.49
C ALA A 42 17.48 16.70 2.53
N ASN A 43 18.46 15.81 2.72
CA ASN A 43 18.40 14.68 3.67
C ASN A 43 17.31 13.63 3.41
N GLN A 44 16.81 13.51 2.17
CA GLN A 44 15.95 12.39 1.81
C GLN A 44 16.78 11.13 1.47
N PRO A 45 16.35 9.93 1.92
CA PRO A 45 16.96 8.67 1.51
C PRO A 45 16.97 8.52 -0.02
N ASP A 46 18.01 7.89 -0.55
CA ASP A 46 18.07 7.55 -1.98
C ASP A 46 17.05 6.48 -2.35
N ASP A 47 16.76 5.56 -1.42
CA ASP A 47 15.71 4.57 -1.60
C ASP A 47 14.32 5.22 -1.63
N PRO A 48 13.60 5.15 -2.76
CA PRO A 48 12.26 5.73 -2.86
C PRO A 48 11.24 5.01 -1.99
N LEU A 49 11.47 3.75 -1.60
CA LEU A 49 10.59 3.02 -0.70
C LEU A 49 10.76 3.44 0.76
N ALA A 50 11.87 4.10 1.12
CA ALA A 50 12.08 4.67 2.45
C ALA A 50 11.50 6.08 2.60
N ARG A 51 10.83 6.61 1.57
CA ARG A 51 10.37 8.00 1.47
C ARG A 51 8.85 8.11 1.64
N VAL A 52 8.43 8.84 2.69
CA VAL A 52 6.99 9.07 3.00
C VAL A 52 6.26 9.80 1.88
N ASP A 53 6.89 10.81 1.28
CA ASP A 53 6.32 11.62 0.20
C ASP A 53 6.03 10.77 -1.04
N VAL A 54 6.92 9.83 -1.37
CA VAL A 54 6.75 8.89 -2.48
C VAL A 54 5.59 7.95 -2.24
N TRP A 55 5.50 7.33 -1.05
CA TRP A 55 4.38 6.45 -0.71
C TRP A 55 3.04 7.16 -0.65
N HIS A 56 3.00 8.37 -0.08
CA HIS A 56 1.80 9.19 -0.07
C HIS A 56 1.34 9.52 -1.49
N CYS A 57 2.26 9.92 -2.37
CA CYS A 57 1.96 10.19 -3.77
C CYS A 57 1.42 8.95 -4.50
N ALA A 58 2.08 7.80 -4.35
CA ALA A 58 1.64 6.57 -4.99
C ALA A 58 0.24 6.13 -4.49
N MET A 59 0.00 6.18 -3.19
CA MET A 59 -1.31 5.81 -2.63
C MET A 59 -2.42 6.80 -3.00
N ALA A 60 -2.11 8.10 -3.11
CA ALA A 60 -3.04 9.10 -3.61
C ALA A 60 -3.42 8.83 -5.07
N LYS A 61 -2.47 8.44 -5.94
CA LYS A 61 -2.77 8.04 -7.33
C LYS A 61 -3.68 6.80 -7.43
N ARG A 62 -3.70 5.96 -6.40
CA ARG A 62 -4.63 4.81 -6.27
C ARG A 62 -5.97 5.19 -5.63
N GLY A 63 -6.19 6.48 -5.37
CA GLY A 63 -7.42 7.01 -4.81
C GLY A 63 -7.66 6.66 -3.35
N VAL A 64 -6.62 6.24 -2.61
CA VAL A 64 -6.74 5.84 -1.19
C VAL A 64 -7.23 7.02 -0.33
N PHE A 65 -6.89 8.25 -0.71
CA PHE A 65 -7.15 9.47 0.05
C PHE A 65 -8.11 10.44 -0.64
N ASP A 66 -8.80 10.03 -1.71
CA ASP A 66 -9.74 10.90 -2.45
C ASP A 66 -10.93 11.31 -1.60
N ASP A 67 -11.41 10.38 -0.76
CA ASP A 67 -12.44 10.63 0.24
C ASP A 67 -11.77 10.78 1.62
N PRO A 68 -11.92 11.94 2.29
CA PRO A 68 -11.28 12.18 3.58
C PRO A 68 -11.97 11.47 4.75
N ALA A 69 -13.11 10.82 4.56
CA ALA A 69 -13.82 10.11 5.62
C ALA A 69 -12.94 9.00 6.21
N PRO A 70 -12.69 8.98 7.55
CA PRO A 70 -11.80 8.00 8.17
C PRO A 70 -12.15 6.54 7.87
N ALA A 71 -13.45 6.22 7.79
CA ALA A 71 -13.93 4.88 7.45
C ALA A 71 -13.53 4.47 6.03
N VAL A 72 -13.66 5.38 5.05
CA VAL A 72 -13.34 5.13 3.64
C VAL A 72 -11.83 5.00 3.45
N ILE A 73 -11.04 5.87 4.09
CA ILE A 73 -9.57 5.76 4.09
C ILE A 73 -9.15 4.42 4.68
N LYS A 74 -9.70 4.03 5.83
CA LYS A 74 -9.41 2.75 6.47
C LYS A 74 -9.71 1.59 5.52
N GLU A 75 -10.90 1.54 4.95
CA GLU A 75 -11.29 0.49 4.00
C GLU A 75 -10.32 0.38 2.82
N LYS A 76 -9.97 1.51 2.20
CA LYS A 76 -9.04 1.53 1.05
C LYS A 76 -7.63 1.11 1.44
N CYS A 77 -7.12 1.54 2.60
CA CYS A 77 -5.83 1.09 3.13
C CYS A 77 -5.82 -0.42 3.38
N LEU A 78 -6.88 -0.98 3.99
CA LEU A 78 -7.00 -2.42 4.24
C LEU A 78 -7.02 -3.22 2.93
N LYS A 79 -7.75 -2.73 1.91
CA LYS A 79 -7.79 -3.33 0.56
C LYS A 79 -6.45 -3.25 -0.18
N MET A 80 -5.56 -2.34 0.20
CA MET A 80 -4.24 -2.23 -0.43
C MET A 80 -3.26 -3.27 0.09
N CYS A 81 -3.31 -3.62 1.39
CA CYS A 81 -2.41 -4.59 2.01
C CYS A 81 -2.23 -5.91 1.21
N PRO A 82 -3.29 -6.63 0.83
CA PRO A 82 -3.14 -7.89 0.08
C PRO A 82 -2.66 -7.70 -1.36
N LYS A 83 -2.69 -6.47 -1.90
CA LYS A 83 -2.20 -6.19 -3.26
C LYS A 83 -0.69 -5.97 -3.32
N ILE A 84 -0.07 -5.58 -2.21
CA ILE A 84 1.35 -5.23 -2.14
C ILE A 84 2.18 -6.22 -1.30
N ILE A 85 1.53 -7.11 -0.56
CA ILE A 85 2.14 -8.12 0.30
C ILE A 85 1.50 -9.48 -0.02
N THR A 86 2.32 -10.51 -0.18
CA THR A 86 1.87 -11.87 -0.50
C THR A 86 1.79 -12.80 0.71
N ASP A 87 2.65 -12.61 1.72
CA ASP A 87 2.65 -13.45 2.91
C ASP A 87 1.40 -13.16 3.76
N PRO A 88 0.55 -14.16 4.07
CA PRO A 88 -0.69 -13.93 4.81
C PRO A 88 -0.51 -13.33 6.21
N ALA A 89 0.58 -13.68 6.91
CA ALA A 89 0.86 -13.13 8.23
C ALA A 89 1.25 -11.64 8.12
N ASP A 90 2.05 -11.29 7.11
CA ASP A 90 2.40 -9.91 6.82
C ASP A 90 1.20 -9.08 6.33
N VAL A 91 0.28 -9.67 5.54
CA VAL A 91 -0.98 -9.01 5.14
C VAL A 91 -1.80 -8.67 6.38
N LYS A 92 -1.95 -9.63 7.31
CA LYS A 92 -2.69 -9.41 8.57
C LYS A 92 -2.02 -8.34 9.43
N ASN A 93 -0.69 -8.33 9.48
CA ASN A 93 0.06 -7.28 10.18
C ASN A 93 -0.16 -5.91 9.53
N CYS A 94 -0.05 -5.81 8.20
CA CYS A 94 -0.34 -4.59 7.45
C CYS A 94 -1.74 -4.05 7.75
N MET A 95 -2.76 -4.91 7.71
CA MET A 95 -4.14 -4.51 8.00
C MET A 95 -4.29 -3.97 9.43
N LYS A 96 -3.69 -4.65 10.42
CA LYS A 96 -3.69 -4.20 11.81
C LYS A 96 -3.02 -2.83 11.97
N VAL A 97 -1.85 -2.65 11.36
CA VAL A 97 -1.10 -1.38 11.40
C VAL A 97 -1.87 -0.27 10.69
N ALA A 98 -2.42 -0.54 9.51
CA ALA A 98 -3.20 0.42 8.73
C ALA A 98 -4.41 0.92 9.53
N SER A 99 -5.20 0.00 10.11
CA SER A 99 -6.33 0.37 10.96
C SER A 99 -5.90 1.28 12.12
N ARG A 100 -4.86 0.89 12.87
CA ARG A 100 -4.30 1.67 13.97
C ARG A 100 -3.81 3.05 13.53
N CYS A 101 -3.13 3.15 12.39
CA CYS A 101 -2.60 4.41 11.89
C CYS A 101 -3.71 5.37 11.47
N VAL A 102 -4.76 4.87 10.79
CA VAL A 102 -5.92 5.69 10.44
C VAL A 102 -6.63 6.18 11.71
N ASP A 103 -6.92 5.29 12.66
CA ASP A 103 -7.59 5.67 13.91
C ASP A 103 -6.84 6.75 14.68
N ARG A 104 -5.51 6.60 14.79
CA ARG A 104 -4.67 7.55 15.53
C ARG A 104 -4.56 8.90 14.83
N GLU A 105 -4.32 8.92 13.53
CA GLU A 105 -3.94 10.15 12.82
C GLU A 105 -5.16 10.97 12.38
N THR A 106 -6.32 10.35 12.17
CA THR A 106 -7.57 11.06 11.81
C THR A 106 -8.22 11.80 12.97
N GLN A 107 -7.90 11.45 14.22
CA GLN A 107 -8.38 12.16 15.42
C GLN A 107 -7.72 13.53 15.62
N ARG A 108 -6.63 13.83 14.90
CA ARG A 108 -5.84 15.05 15.08
C ARG A 108 -6.42 16.19 14.25
N ARG A 109 -6.50 17.39 14.83
CA ARG A 109 -6.86 18.62 14.08
C ARG A 109 -5.75 19.00 13.11
N ARG A 110 -5.83 18.51 11.88
CA ARG A 110 -4.90 18.76 10.76
C ARG A 110 -5.70 18.79 9.45
N SER A 111 -5.11 19.30 8.38
CA SER A 111 -5.71 19.22 7.04
C SER A 111 -5.76 17.76 6.54
N ASN A 112 -6.74 17.42 5.71
CA ASN A 112 -6.90 16.07 5.15
C ASN A 112 -5.61 15.56 4.49
N ARG A 113 -4.91 16.42 3.74
CA ARG A 113 -3.62 16.08 3.13
C ARG A 113 -2.55 15.74 4.17
N GLN A 114 -2.46 16.50 5.26
CA GLN A 114 -1.48 16.22 6.30
C GLN A 114 -1.82 14.95 7.09
N ILE A 115 -3.11 14.66 7.29
CA ILE A 115 -3.58 13.40 7.87
C ILE A 115 -3.13 12.22 7.00
N ALA A 116 -3.34 12.29 5.68
CA ALA A 116 -2.90 11.25 4.74
C ALA A 116 -1.38 11.00 4.80
N ILE A 117 -0.58 12.07 4.79
CA ILE A 117 0.88 11.98 4.94
C ILE A 117 1.26 11.31 6.27
N ASN A 118 0.59 11.66 7.36
CA ASN A 118 0.87 11.09 8.67
C ASN A 118 0.49 9.60 8.78
N ILE A 119 -0.61 9.19 8.14
CA ILE A 119 -1.02 7.78 8.04
C ILE A 119 0.09 6.96 7.36
N ILE A 120 0.62 7.46 6.24
CA ILE A 120 1.73 6.81 5.53
C ILE A 120 3.00 6.77 6.37
N ALA A 121 3.35 7.88 7.03
CA ALA A 121 4.52 7.93 7.91
C ALA A 121 4.38 6.94 9.09
N CYS A 122 3.17 6.77 9.63
CA CYS A 122 2.89 5.79 10.68
C CYS A 122 3.09 4.36 10.19
N ALA A 123 2.61 4.02 8.99
CA ALA A 123 2.80 2.69 8.40
C ALA A 123 4.27 2.41 8.08
N LEU A 124 5.00 3.39 7.54
CA LEU A 124 6.43 3.30 7.24
C LEU A 124 7.25 3.01 8.52
N ARG A 125 7.02 3.79 9.59
CA ARG A 125 7.69 3.57 10.89
C ARG A 125 7.38 2.23 11.55
N ALA A 126 6.25 1.62 11.20
CA ALA A 126 5.84 0.33 11.71
C ALA A 126 6.40 -0.86 10.93
N GLY A 127 7.23 -0.62 9.90
CA GLY A 127 7.92 -1.67 9.15
C GLY A 127 7.06 -2.38 8.10
N VAL A 128 5.93 -1.79 7.69
CA VAL A 128 5.01 -2.41 6.72
C VAL A 128 5.61 -2.45 5.31
N VAL A 129 6.51 -1.52 4.99
CA VAL A 129 7.06 -1.41 3.63
C VAL A 129 8.05 -2.52 3.33
N GLU A 130 8.83 -2.94 4.33
CA GLU A 130 9.83 -3.99 4.28
C GLU A 130 9.20 -5.37 3.98
N THR A 131 7.93 -5.56 4.31
CA THR A 131 7.20 -6.80 4.02
C THR A 131 6.57 -6.83 2.64
N THR A 132 6.59 -5.71 1.90
CA THR A 132 6.01 -5.64 0.56
C THR A 132 6.84 -6.40 -0.47
N VAL A 133 6.17 -6.91 -1.51
CA VAL A 133 6.82 -7.51 -2.69
C VAL A 133 7.71 -6.49 -3.42
N LEU A 134 7.45 -5.19 -3.23
CA LEU A 134 8.23 -4.10 -3.80
C LEU A 134 9.62 -4.01 -3.16
N ALA A 135 9.70 -4.12 -1.83
CA ALA A 135 10.97 -4.08 -1.11
C ALA A 135 11.78 -5.39 -1.27
N ARG A 136 11.11 -6.55 -1.31
CA ARG A 136 11.77 -7.87 -1.43
C ARG A 136 12.39 -8.17 -2.81
N LYS A 137 11.96 -7.48 -3.86
CA LYS A 137 12.44 -7.68 -5.24
C LYS A 137 13.39 -6.58 -5.72
N LYS A 138 14.12 -5.95 -4.80
CA LYS A 138 15.23 -5.06 -5.15
C LYS A 138 16.37 -5.82 -5.81
#